data_AF-A0A3M3AJ12-F1
#
_entry.id   AF-A0A3M3AJ12-F1
#
_cell.length_a   1.000
_cell.length_b   1.000
_cell.length_c   1.000
_cell.angle_alpha   90.00
_cell.angle_beta   90.00
_cell.angle_gamma   90.00
#
_symmetry.space_group_name_H-M   'P 1'
#
loop_
_entity.id
_entity.type
_entity.pdbx_description
1 polymer ?
#
loop_
_entity_poly.entity_id
_entity_poly.type
_entity_poly.pdbx_seq_one_letter_code
_entity_poly.pdbx_strand_id
1 'polypeptide(L)'
;GQRFLEVWSGLPVLYLLIILASFVQPNFWWLLGIMLLFSWMGLVDVVRAEFLRGRNLEYVRAARALGRENGAIMFRHILPNAMVST
;
A
#
# COMPACT_ATOMS: atom_id res chain seq x y z
N GLY A 1 -4.33 -11.54 0.93
CA GLY A 1 -3.62 -10.26 0.70
C GLY A 1 -2.15 -10.50 0.42
N GLN A 2 -1.34 -10.73 1.44
CA GLN A 2 0.13 -10.88 1.36
C GLN A 2 0.61 -11.78 0.21
N ARG A 3 0.04 -12.99 0.05
CA ARG A 3 0.41 -13.94 -1.02
C ARG A 3 0.10 -13.44 -2.42
N PHE A 4 -0.98 -12.69 -2.60
CA PHE A 4 -1.31 -12.06 -3.88
C PHE A 4 -0.30 -10.96 -4.20
N LEU A 5 0.07 -10.14 -3.21
CA LEU A 5 1.08 -9.10 -3.36
C LEU A 5 2.45 -9.67 -3.70
N GLU A 6 2.85 -10.77 -3.08
CA GLU A 6 4.13 -11.45 -3.38
C GLU A 6 4.19 -11.92 -4.86
N VAL A 7 3.11 -12.50 -5.37
CA VAL A 7 3.02 -12.90 -6.78
C VAL A 7 2.99 -11.67 -7.69
N TRP A 8 2.23 -10.64 -7.31
CA TRP A 8 2.07 -9.41 -8.09
C TRP A 8 3.37 -8.60 -8.17
N SER A 9 4.11 -8.48 -7.07
CA SER A 9 5.42 -7.82 -7.02
C SER A 9 6.53 -8.67 -7.63
N GLY A 10 6.33 -9.97 -7.78
CA GLY A 10 7.27 -10.87 -8.44
C GLY A 10 7.33 -10.69 -9.97
N LEU A 11 6.33 -10.02 -10.56
CA LEU A 11 6.29 -9.71 -11.99
C LEU A 11 7.05 -8.40 -12.27
N PRO A 12 8.19 -8.43 -13.00
CA PRO A 12 8.93 -7.20 -13.25
C PRO A 12 8.23 -6.37 -14.33
N VAL A 13 7.97 -5.09 -14.01
CA VAL A 13 7.20 -4.15 -14.85
C VAL A 13 7.71 -4.11 -16.29
N LEU A 14 9.04 -4.14 -16.49
CA LEU A 14 9.65 -4.09 -17.81
C LEU A 14 9.23 -5.28 -18.70
N TYR A 15 9.19 -6.50 -18.17
CA TYR A 15 8.76 -7.67 -18.95
C TYR A 15 7.30 -7.57 -19.35
N LEU A 16 6.47 -7.05 -18.44
CA LEU A 16 5.05 -6.85 -18.68
C LEU A 16 4.82 -5.80 -19.78
N LEU A 17 5.61 -4.72 -19.79
CA LEU A 17 5.62 -3.73 -20.87
C LEU A 17 6.04 -4.34 -22.20
N ILE A 18 7.10 -5.16 -22.24
CA ILE A 18 7.56 -5.82 -23.48
C ILE A 18 6.46 -6.73 -24.05
N ILE A 19 5.86 -7.56 -23.20
CA ILE A 19 4.80 -8.50 -23.62
C ILE A 19 3.60 -7.71 -24.15
N LEU A 20 3.09 -6.71 -23.42
CA LEU A 20 1.92 -5.94 -23.83
C LEU A 20 2.19 -5.08 -25.07
N ALA A 21 3.39 -4.50 -25.20
CA ALA A 21 3.79 -3.74 -26.38
C ALA A 21 3.85 -4.59 -27.65
N SER A 22 3.98 -5.92 -27.52
CA SER A 22 3.93 -6.83 -28.69
C SER A 22 2.51 -7.07 -29.21
N PHE A 23 1.47 -6.85 -28.38
CA PHE A 23 0.07 -6.99 -28.77
C PHE A 23 -0.59 -5.66 -29.15
N VAL A 24 -0.22 -4.57 -28.46
CA VAL A 24 -0.84 -3.25 -28.63
C VAL A 24 0.24 -2.19 -28.65
N GLN A 25 0.11 -1.21 -29.55
CA GLN A 25 1.05 -0.10 -29.62
C GLN A 25 0.93 0.77 -28.36
N PRO A 26 2.00 0.93 -27.57
CA PRO A 26 1.93 1.68 -26.31
C PRO A 26 1.53 3.13 -26.57
N ASN A 27 0.53 3.61 -25.83
CA ASN A 27 0.17 5.02 -25.78
C ASN A 27 0.29 5.53 -24.33
N PHE A 28 0.18 6.84 -24.15
CA PHE A 28 0.27 7.48 -22.83
C PHE A 28 -0.66 6.84 -21.79
N TRP A 29 -1.92 6.56 -22.16
CA TRP A 29 -2.91 6.00 -21.25
C TRP A 29 -2.59 4.56 -20.83
N TRP A 30 -2.05 3.75 -21.75
CA TRP A 30 -1.57 2.40 -21.44
C TRP A 30 -0.43 2.42 -20.43
N LEU A 31 0.57 3.28 -20.66
CA LEU A 31 1.70 3.42 -19.76
C LEU A 31 1.24 3.94 -18.38
N LEU A 32 0.39 4.97 -18.36
CA LEU A 32 -0.17 5.51 -17.13
C LEU A 32 -0.92 4.44 -16.33
N GLY A 33 -1.77 3.65 -16.99
CA GLY A 33 -2.52 2.57 -16.35
C GLY A 33 -1.60 1.54 -15.70
N ILE A 34 -0.57 1.10 -16.42
CA ILE A 34 0.43 0.15 -15.89
C ILE A 34 1.19 0.78 -14.73
N MET A 35 1.68 2.02 -14.88
CA MET A 35 2.39 2.69 -13.80
C MET A 35 1.54 2.83 -12.54
N LEU A 36 0.27 3.21 -12.67
CA LEU A 36 -0.65 3.29 -11.52
C LEU A 36 -0.91 1.93 -10.88
N LEU A 37 -1.06 0.86 -11.68
CA LEU A 37 -1.27 -0.50 -11.20
C LEU A 37 -0.09 -1.10 -10.42
N PHE A 38 1.11 -0.58 -10.59
CA PHE A 38 2.31 -1.04 -9.88
C PHE A 38 2.82 -0.03 -8.83
N SER A 39 2.47 1.25 -8.94
CA SER A 39 2.90 2.33 -8.04
C SER A 39 2.48 2.11 -6.58
N TRP A 40 1.29 1.58 -6.35
CA TRP A 40 0.75 1.36 -4.99
C TRP A 40 1.43 0.23 -4.23
N MET A 41 2.19 -0.65 -4.89
CA MET A 41 2.84 -1.78 -4.21
C MET A 41 3.82 -1.31 -3.12
N GLY A 42 4.62 -0.29 -3.40
CA GLY A 42 5.55 0.27 -2.42
C GLY A 42 4.85 0.92 -1.22
N LEU A 43 3.68 1.52 -1.45
CA LEU A 43 2.86 2.12 -0.40
C LEU A 43 2.36 1.06 0.60
N VAL A 44 2.09 -0.18 0.16
CA VAL A 44 1.61 -1.24 1.06
C VAL A 44 2.62 -1.55 2.16
N ASP A 45 3.91 -1.64 1.83
CA ASP A 45 4.95 -1.96 2.80
C ASP A 45 5.15 -0.81 3.80
N VAL A 46 5.11 0.45 3.33
CA VAL A 46 5.16 1.63 4.18
C VAL A 46 3.98 1.66 5.15
N VAL A 47 2.75 1.51 4.62
CA VAL A 47 1.54 1.49 5.44
C VAL A 47 1.61 0.35 6.46
N ARG A 48 2.05 -0.84 6.07
CA ARG A 48 2.20 -1.97 7.00
C ARG A 48 3.22 -1.66 8.10
N ALA A 49 4.36 -1.08 7.76
CA ALA A 49 5.37 -0.66 8.73
C ALA A 49 4.78 0.35 9.73
N GLU A 50 3.99 1.32 9.25
CA GLU A 50 3.35 2.33 10.08
C GLU A 50 2.21 1.81 10.93
N PHE A 51 1.48 0.79 10.48
CA PHE A 51 0.52 0.09 11.32
C PHE A 51 1.21 -0.71 12.44
N LEU A 52 2.34 -1.36 12.14
CA LEU A 52 3.12 -2.08 13.14
C LEU A 52 3.73 -1.11 14.17
N ARG A 53 4.26 0.03 13.72
CA ARG A 53 4.76 1.12 14.55
C ARG A 53 3.64 1.72 15.40
N GLY A 54 2.51 2.04 14.76
CA GLY A 54 1.31 2.63 15.35
C GLY A 54 0.74 1.81 16.49
N ARG A 55 0.69 0.48 16.35
CA ARG A 55 0.19 -0.43 17.40
C ARG A 55 1.00 -0.38 18.70
N ASN A 56 2.27 0.01 18.64
CA ASN A 56 3.14 0.07 19.82
C ASN A 56 3.11 1.43 20.53
N LEU A 57 2.42 2.43 19.99
CA LEU A 57 2.35 3.76 20.57
C LEU A 57 1.50 3.77 21.85
N GLU A 58 1.98 4.51 22.86
CA GLU A 58 1.35 4.56 24.18
C GLU A 58 -0.08 5.10 24.13
N TYR A 59 -0.36 6.08 23.27
CA TYR A 59 -1.72 6.62 23.10
C TYR A 59 -2.70 5.58 22.53
N VAL A 60 -2.24 4.64 21.69
CA VAL A 60 -3.09 3.54 21.18
C VAL A 60 -3.43 2.56 22.30
N ARG A 61 -2.45 2.26 23.16
CA ARG A 61 -2.65 1.39 24.33
C ARG A 61 -3.60 2.04 25.35
N ALA A 62 -3.43 3.32 25.63
CA ALA A 62 -4.32 4.10 26.49
C ALA A 62 -5.74 4.18 25.92
N ALA A 63 -5.89 4.48 24.62
CA ALA A 63 -7.20 4.53 23.96
C ALA A 63 -7.92 3.17 24.00
N ARG A 64 -7.19 2.07 23.82
CA ARG A 64 -7.75 0.72 23.94
C ARG A 64 -8.16 0.38 25.38
N ALA A 65 -7.36 0.78 26.38
CA ALA A 65 -7.72 0.62 27.79
C ALA A 65 -8.98 1.41 28.19
N LEU A 66 -9.26 2.52 27.49
CA LEU A 66 -10.47 3.31 27.62
C LEU A 66 -11.68 2.75 26.83
N GLY A 67 -11.56 1.56 26.24
CA GLY A 67 -12.65 0.88 25.55
C GLY A 67 -12.95 1.38 24.12
N ARG A 68 -12.07 2.18 23.51
CA ARG A 68 -12.24 2.59 22.10
C ARG A 68 -12.08 1.42 21.14
N GLU A 69 -12.96 1.36 20.14
CA GLU A 69 -12.87 0.38 19.08
C GLU A 69 -11.60 0.54 18.23
N ASN A 70 -11.00 -0.60 17.85
CA ASN A 70 -9.78 -0.65 17.05
C ASN A 70 -9.96 0.06 15.70
N GLY A 71 -11.12 -0.05 15.05
CA GLY A 71 -11.39 0.61 13.78
C GLY A 71 -11.29 2.13 13.88
N ALA A 72 -11.87 2.73 14.93
CA ALA A 72 -11.81 4.17 15.16
C ALA A 72 -10.36 4.68 15.34
N ILE A 73 -9.52 3.92 16.05
CA ILE A 73 -8.10 4.25 16.26
C ILE A 73 -7.32 4.12 14.94
N MET A 74 -7.59 3.05 14.18
CA MET A 74 -6.93 2.78 12.90
C MET A 74 -7.21 3.87 11.87
N PHE A 75 -8.48 4.20 11.62
CA PHE A 75 -8.87 5.18 10.59
C PHE A 75 -8.63 6.63 10.98
N ARG A 76 -8.75 6.97 12.26
CA ARG A 76 -8.64 8.37 12.72
C ARG A 76 -7.23 8.77 13.13
N HIS A 77 -6.36 7.82 13.48
CA HIS A 77 -5.02 8.11 14.01
C HIS A 77 -3.91 7.41 13.24
N ILE A 78 -4.00 6.11 12.97
CA ILE A 78 -2.89 5.37 12.36
C ILE A 78 -2.80 5.62 10.84
N LEU A 79 -3.93 5.53 10.12
CA LEU A 79 -4.01 5.77 8.67
C LEU A 79 -3.56 7.18 8.25
N PRO A 80 -4.05 8.28 8.88
CA PRO A 80 -3.61 9.63 8.53
C PRO A 80 -2.13 9.85 8.79
N ASN A 81 -1.59 9.35 9.92
CA ASN A 81 -0.17 9.47 10.24
C ASN A 81 0.71 8.68 9.25
N ALA A 82 0.26 7.52 8.79
CA ALA A 82 0.98 6.74 7.80
C ALA A 82 1.06 7.42 6.42
N MET A 83 0.10 8.29 6.08
CA MET A 83 0.10 9.02 4.79
C MET A 83 0.97 10.28 4.79
N VAL A 84 1.32 10.83 5.97
CA VAL A 84 2.08 12.09 6.09
C VAL A 84 3.57 11.86 6.37
N SER A 85 3.98 10.63 6.72
CA SER A 85 5.37 10.29 7.10
C SER A 85 6.37 10.23 5.92
N THR A 86 6.15 10.96 4.82
CA THR A 86 7.09 11.07 3.69
C THR A 86 7.94 12.32 3.85
#